data_AF-A0A917BNM1-F1
#
_entry.id   AF-A0A917BNM1-F1
#
_cell.length_a   1.000
_cell.length_b   1.000
_cell.length_c   1.000
_cell.angle_alpha   90.00
_cell.angle_beta   90.00
_cell.angle_gamma   90.00
#
_symmetry.space_group_name_H-M   'P 1'
#
loop_
_entity.id
_entity.type
_entity.pdbx_description
1 polymer ?
#
loop_
_entity_poly.entity_id
_entity_poly.type
_entity_poly.pdbx_seq_one_letter_code
_entity_poly.pdbx_strand_id
1 'polypeptide(L)'
;MPTPEITDKLAALTERFKQRLRDTQEYISQWQNAEHLNELIEISHKLAGTAGTYGFHELSPRMKELELHLLEISEQKITDEHALELYKKATTLLSEALQTG
;
A
#
# COMPACT_ATOMS: atom_id res chain seq x y z
N MET A 1 30.73 -9.59 -9.54
CA MET A 1 29.72 -8.82 -10.31
C MET A 1 28.48 -9.70 -10.41
N PRO A 2 27.28 -9.23 -10.06
CA PRO A 2 26.07 -10.03 -10.27
C PRO A 2 25.89 -10.26 -11.78
N THR A 3 25.57 -11.50 -12.17
CA THR A 3 25.31 -11.88 -13.56
C THR A 3 24.00 -11.24 -14.07
N PRO A 4 23.89 -10.92 -15.37
CA PRO A 4 22.71 -10.25 -15.95
C PRO A 4 21.38 -10.95 -15.61
N GLU A 5 21.36 -12.29 -15.52
CA GLU A 5 20.18 -13.07 -15.11
C GLU A 5 19.59 -12.71 -13.74
N ILE A 6 20.40 -12.27 -12.78
CA ILE A 6 19.92 -11.91 -11.43
C ILE A 6 19.20 -10.57 -11.48
N THR A 7 19.74 -9.63 -12.26
CA THR A 7 19.18 -8.29 -12.45
C THR A 7 17.83 -8.36 -13.17
N ASP A 8 17.71 -9.20 -14.21
CA ASP A 8 16.45 -9.43 -14.92
C ASP A 8 15.36 -10.07 -14.04
N LYS A 9 15.73 -11.03 -13.19
CA LYS A 9 14.78 -11.66 -12.25
C LYS A 9 14.27 -10.67 -11.20
N LEU A 10 15.15 -9.82 -10.68
CA LEU A 10 14.77 -8.77 -9.73
C LEU A 10 13.84 -7.74 -10.39
N ALA A 11 14.14 -7.33 -11.63
CA ALA A 11 13.27 -6.42 -12.39
C ALA A 11 11.86 -7.00 -12.60
N ALA A 12 11.74 -8.27 -12.98
CA ALA A 12 10.47 -8.95 -13.14
C ALA A 12 9.67 -9.08 -11.81
N LEU A 13 10.37 -9.30 -10.70
CA LEU A 13 9.77 -9.34 -9.36
C LEU A 13 9.22 -7.96 -8.95
N THR A 14 10.01 -6.91 -9.19
CA THR A 14 9.59 -5.52 -8.94
C THR A 14 8.40 -5.13 -9.81
N GLU A 15 8.38 -5.53 -11.08
CA GLU A 15 7.28 -5.23 -12.00
C GLU A 15 5.97 -5.91 -11.57
N ARG A 16 6.04 -7.17 -11.10
CA ARG A 16 4.88 -7.86 -10.50
C ARG A 16 4.39 -7.16 -9.24
N PHE A 17 5.30 -6.64 -8.42
CA PHE A 17 4.93 -5.89 -7.23
C PHE A 17 4.25 -4.56 -7.61
N LYS A 18 4.76 -3.83 -8.61
CA LYS A 18 4.09 -2.64 -9.16
C LYS A 18 2.70 -2.96 -9.69
N GLN A 19 2.52 -4.06 -10.40
CA GLN A 19 1.20 -4.49 -10.85
C GLN A 19 0.25 -4.71 -9.67
N ARG A 20 0.71 -5.43 -8.64
CA ARG A 20 -0.05 -5.64 -7.40
C ARG A 20 -0.42 -4.34 -6.69
N LEU A 21 0.48 -3.34 -6.66
CA LEU A 21 0.18 -2.02 -6.10
C LEU A 21 -0.94 -1.32 -6.88
N ARG A 22 -0.93 -1.40 -8.22
CA ARG A 22 -2.01 -0.85 -9.07
C ARG A 22 -3.34 -1.55 -8.82
N ASP A 23 -3.33 -2.89 -8.81
CA ASP A 23 -4.55 -3.67 -8.55
C ASP A 23 -5.13 -3.32 -7.16
N THR A 24 -4.25 -3.15 -6.16
CA THR A 24 -4.64 -2.74 -4.81
C THR A 24 -5.17 -1.32 -4.78
N GLN A 25 -4.56 -0.39 -5.52
CA GLN A 25 -5.01 0.99 -5.63
C GLN A 25 -6.41 1.06 -6.24
N GLU A 26 -6.65 0.34 -7.34
CA GLU A 26 -7.95 0.27 -7.99
C GLU A 26 -8.99 -0.32 -7.05
N TYR A 27 -8.65 -1.40 -6.33
CA TYR A 27 -9.54 -2.03 -5.35
C TYR A 27 -9.94 -1.06 -4.23
N ILE A 28 -8.98 -0.34 -3.61
CA ILE A 28 -9.28 0.65 -2.56
C ILE A 28 -10.09 1.83 -3.11
N SER A 29 -9.85 2.24 -4.37
CA SER A 29 -10.57 3.36 -4.98
C SER A 29 -12.07 3.13 -5.15
N GLN A 30 -12.52 1.86 -5.12
CA GLN A 30 -13.93 1.49 -5.21
C GLN A 30 -14.66 1.62 -3.87
N TRP A 31 -13.94 1.76 -2.75
CA TRP A 31 -14.51 1.84 -1.43
C TRP A 31 -15.05 3.23 -1.12
N GLN A 32 -16.27 3.29 -0.60
CA GLN A 32 -16.97 4.55 -0.30
C GLN A 32 -17.51 4.65 1.12
N ASN A 33 -17.39 3.59 1.92
CA ASN A 33 -17.95 3.50 3.26
C ASN A 33 -16.93 2.92 4.25
N ALA A 34 -17.19 3.08 5.54
CA ALA A 34 -16.26 2.65 6.59
C ALA A 34 -16.18 1.11 6.78
N GLU A 35 -16.98 0.32 6.04
CA GLU A 35 -17.04 -1.14 6.20
C GLU A 35 -15.72 -1.84 5.87
N HIS A 36 -14.94 -1.25 4.95
CA HIS A 36 -13.69 -1.81 4.45
C HIS A 36 -12.45 -1.35 5.25
N LEU A 37 -12.63 -0.67 6.39
CA LEU A 37 -11.50 -0.15 7.16
C LEU A 37 -10.54 -1.25 7.65
N ASN A 38 -11.09 -2.38 8.10
CA ASN A 38 -10.30 -3.53 8.54
C ASN A 38 -9.50 -4.15 7.37
N GLU A 39 -10.08 -4.19 6.17
CA GLU A 39 -9.36 -4.62 4.97
C GLU A 39 -8.22 -3.63 4.64
N LEU A 40 -8.43 -2.33 4.80
CA LEU A 40 -7.37 -1.34 4.58
C LEU A 40 -6.19 -1.51 5.55
N ILE A 41 -6.47 -1.83 6.82
CA ILE A 41 -5.43 -2.13 7.83
C ILE A 41 -4.59 -3.33 7.39
N GLU A 42 -5.25 -4.44 7.00
CA GLU A 42 -4.56 -5.63 6.51
C GLU A 42 -3.72 -5.37 5.26
N ILE A 43 -4.26 -4.59 4.31
CA ILE A 43 -3.54 -4.22 3.10
C ILE A 43 -2.31 -3.38 3.46
N SER A 44 -2.46 -2.37 4.30
CA SER A 44 -1.37 -1.48 4.73
C SER A 44 -0.27 -2.27 5.42
N HIS A 45 -0.62 -3.21 6.31
CA HIS A 45 0.31 -4.12 6.97
C HIS A 45 1.07 -5.00 5.97
N LYS A 46 0.35 -5.66 5.04
CA LYS A 46 0.96 -6.53 4.02
C LYS A 46 1.89 -5.75 3.10
N LEU A 47 1.50 -4.54 2.70
CA LEU A 47 2.32 -3.68 1.85
C LEU A 47 3.55 -3.17 2.59
N ALA A 48 3.44 -2.79 3.86
CA ALA A 48 4.59 -2.41 4.67
C ALA A 48 5.62 -3.55 4.74
N GLY A 49 5.17 -4.78 5.00
CA GLY A 49 6.05 -5.95 5.08
C GLY A 49 6.69 -6.35 3.74
N THR A 50 5.95 -6.23 2.65
CA THR A 50 6.42 -6.65 1.32
C THR A 50 7.25 -5.58 0.62
N ALA A 51 6.92 -4.29 0.76
CA ALA A 51 7.61 -3.17 0.13
C ALA A 51 9.12 -3.14 0.43
N GLY A 52 9.52 -3.41 1.67
CA GLY A 52 10.92 -3.47 2.06
C GLY A 52 11.71 -4.59 1.36
N THR A 53 11.05 -5.68 0.99
CA THR A 53 11.68 -6.82 0.29
C THR A 53 11.94 -6.50 -1.18
N TYR A 54 11.07 -5.70 -1.81
CA TYR A 54 11.16 -5.35 -3.24
C TYR A 54 11.93 -4.04 -3.51
N GLY A 55 12.54 -3.44 -2.49
CA GLY A 55 13.35 -2.23 -2.63
C GLY A 55 12.58 -0.91 -2.51
N PHE A 56 11.29 -0.95 -2.15
CA PHE A 56 10.47 0.25 -1.89
C PHE A 56 10.68 0.74 -0.45
N HIS A 57 11.90 1.18 -0.16
CA HIS A 57 12.34 1.57 1.18
C HIS A 57 11.54 2.74 1.75
N GLU A 58 10.97 3.61 0.90
CA GLU A 58 10.13 4.73 1.33
C GLU A 58 8.65 4.35 1.51
N LEU A 59 8.17 3.34 0.79
CA LEU A 59 6.78 2.89 0.90
C LEU A 59 6.53 2.12 2.20
N SER A 60 7.50 1.30 2.62
CA SER A 60 7.41 0.50 3.83
C SER A 60 7.08 1.33 5.09
N PRO A 61 7.83 2.40 5.44
CA PRO A 61 7.51 3.22 6.62
C PRO A 61 6.20 3.99 6.45
N ARG A 62 5.91 4.55 5.27
CA ARG A 62 4.66 5.29 5.02
C ARG A 62 3.42 4.40 5.18
N MET A 63 3.49 3.15 4.72
CA MET A 63 2.41 2.16 4.91
C MET A 63 2.29 1.72 6.37
N LYS A 64 3.41 1.65 7.10
CA LYS A 64 3.42 1.36 8.54
C LYS A 64 2.75 2.48 9.34
N GLU A 65 3.04 3.74 9.01
CA GLU A 65 2.39 4.90 9.62
C GLU A 65 0.88 4.91 9.32
N LEU A 66 0.50 4.58 8.08
CA LEU A 66 -0.91 4.43 7.71
C LEU A 66 -1.58 3.31 8.52
N GLU A 67 -0.97 2.13 8.61
CA GLU A 67 -1.47 1.00 9.42
C GLU A 67 -1.73 1.42 10.87
N LEU A 68 -0.77 2.08 11.52
CA LEU A 68 -0.91 2.53 12.90
C LEU A 68 -2.04 3.54 13.06
N HIS A 69 -2.13 4.50 12.15
CA HIS A 69 -3.22 5.47 12.16
C HIS A 69 -4.58 4.80 11.97
N LEU A 70 -4.68 3.82 11.07
CA LEU A 70 -5.91 3.06 10.84
C LEU A 70 -6.31 2.20 12.04
N LEU A 71 -5.34 1.60 12.74
CA LEU A 71 -5.60 0.85 13.98
C LEU A 71 -6.18 1.77 15.07
N GLU A 72 -5.58 2.94 15.29
CA GLU A 72 -6.01 3.90 16.31
C GLU A 72 -7.44 4.42 16.07
N ILE A 73 -7.80 4.66 14.81
CA ILE A 73 -9.16 5.09 14.46
C ILE A 73 -10.15 3.92 14.39
N SER A 74 -9.69 2.67 14.20
CA SER A 74 -10.59 1.51 14.14
C SER A 74 -11.24 1.23 15.49
N GLU A 75 -10.59 1.65 16.57
CA GLU A 75 -11.16 1.65 17.92
C GLU A 75 -12.17 2.79 18.14
N GLN A 76 -12.27 3.73 17.20
CA GLN A 76 -13.17 4.87 17.23
C GLN A 76 -14.33 4.70 16.23
N LYS A 77 -15.49 5.30 16.53
CA LYS A 77 -16.57 5.40 15.55
C LYS A 77 -16.20 6.46 14.51
N ILE A 78 -15.67 6.02 13.37
CA ILE A 78 -15.42 6.90 12.22
C ILE A 78 -16.67 7.05 11.35
N THR A 79 -16.77 8.20 10.68
CA THR A 79 -17.79 8.44 9.65
C THR A 79 -17.30 7.95 8.29
N ASP A 80 -18.23 7.69 7.37
CA ASP A 80 -17.89 7.30 5.98
C ASP A 80 -17.02 8.36 5.28
N GLU A 81 -17.21 9.64 5.62
CA GLU A 81 -16.39 10.74 5.09
C GLU A 81 -14.92 10.61 5.52
N HIS A 82 -14.67 10.32 6.80
CA HIS A 82 -13.32 10.07 7.30
C HIS A 82 -12.70 8.81 6.67
N ALA A 83 -13.48 7.73 6.52
CA ALA A 83 -13.02 6.52 5.83
C ALA A 83 -12.58 6.83 4.38
N LEU A 84 -13.36 7.63 3.67
CA LEU A 84 -13.06 8.04 2.30
C LEU A 84 -11.74 8.84 2.20
N GLU A 85 -11.49 9.74 3.15
CA GLU A 85 -10.22 10.48 3.21
C GLU A 85 -9.02 9.55 3.41
N LEU A 86 -9.17 8.50 4.22
CA LEU A 86 -8.13 7.51 4.44
C LEU A 86 -7.89 6.64 3.21
N TYR A 87 -8.93 6.24 2.49
CA TYR A 87 -8.80 5.53 1.22
C TYR A 87 -8.10 6.39 0.16
N LYS A 88 -8.44 7.69 0.08
CA LYS A 88 -7.74 8.65 -0.78
C LYS A 88 -6.27 8.81 -0.39
N LYS A 89 -5.96 8.86 0.91
CA LYS A 89 -4.59 8.93 1.39
C LYS A 89 -3.80 7.66 1.03
N ALA A 90 -4.38 6.49 1.23
CA ALA A 90 -3.78 5.21 0.88
C ALA A 90 -3.49 5.10 -0.63
N THR A 91 -4.48 5.42 -1.48
CA THR A 91 -4.32 5.41 -2.94
C THR A 91 -3.29 6.43 -3.43
N THR A 92 -3.18 7.58 -2.78
CA THR A 92 -2.13 8.58 -3.08
C THR A 92 -0.74 8.03 -2.77
N LEU A 93 -0.54 7.42 -1.59
CA LEU A 93 0.73 6.80 -1.21
C LEU A 93 1.15 5.69 -2.18
N LEU A 94 0.19 4.87 -2.63
CA LEU A 94 0.42 3.84 -3.64
C LEU A 94 0.86 4.46 -4.97
N SER A 95 0.19 5.52 -5.41
CA SER A 95 0.53 6.23 -6.64
C SER A 95 1.91 6.87 -6.59
N GLU A 96 2.29 7.48 -5.46
CA GLU A 96 3.63 8.04 -5.27
C GLU A 96 4.70 6.95 -5.40
N ALA A 97 4.52 5.81 -4.73
CA ALA A 97 5.47 4.71 -4.80
C ALA A 97 5.59 4.09 -6.19
N LEU A 98 4.51 4.10 -6.97
CA LEU A 98 4.55 3.69 -8.38
C LEU A 98 5.34 4.65 -9.28
N GLN A 99 5.49 5.92 -8.88
CA GLN A 99 6.26 6.92 -9.60
C GLN A 99 7.74 6.96 -9.19
N THR A 100 8.07 6.62 -7.94
CA THR A 100 9.46 6.59 -7.44
C THR A 100 10.16 5.23 -7.59
N GLY A 101 9.41 4.13 -7.76
CA GLY A 101 9.97 2.77 -7.93
C GLY A 101 10.29 2.36 -9.35
#